data_AF-A0A7S0XUE6-F1
#
_entry.id   AF-A0A7S0XUE6-F1
#
_cell.length_a   1.000
_cell.length_b   1.000
_cell.length_c   1.000
_cell.angle_alpha   90.00
_cell.angle_beta   90.00
_cell.angle_gamma   90.00
#
_symmetry.space_group_name_H-M   'P 1'
#
loop_
_entity.id
_entity.type
_entity.pdbx_description
1 polymer ?
#
loop_
_entity_poly.entity_id
_entity_poly.type
_entity_poly.pdbx_seq_one_letter_code
_entity_poly.pdbx_strand_id
1 'polypeptide(L)'
;GRGEGIVEDFGLVHISTGDELRMHVRQGTPLGLQAKGYMDSGGLVPDSLITAIVKERMLHQDVVEKGWLLDGFPRTAGQVQALSEAEVHPDRVVLLDVPDEILVERCTGRRLDPVTGAIYHIVHNPPPEGVADRLVQRSDDTAEAMSKRIATYHENLGAITTYYQTKCRRINGVRAPKAIREEVKAFIEGSLPPTMSGVPPRRAMPKPEEAMAFVETTMMPFIVKGCAALCKTKPDKPLEYLAHWMIENNPNKPLVDNTADQAPVNKNDVNEERA
;
A
#
# COMPACT_ATOMS: atom_id res chain seq x y z
N GLY A 1 2.76 -15.68 -6.31
CA GLY A 1 2.49 -14.95 -5.05
C GLY A 1 1.39 -13.96 -5.33
N ARG A 2 0.14 -14.37 -5.05
CA ARG A 2 -1.14 -13.68 -5.38
C ARG A 2 -2.33 -14.57 -4.98
N GLY A 3 -2.17 -15.40 -3.96
CA GLY A 3 -3.14 -16.47 -3.68
C GLY A 3 -3.25 -17.56 -4.76
N GLU A 4 -2.46 -17.52 -5.85
CA GLU A 4 -2.48 -18.50 -6.95
C GLU A 4 -2.45 -19.95 -6.46
N GLY A 5 -1.58 -20.25 -5.48
CA GLY A 5 -1.54 -21.59 -4.88
C GLY A 5 -2.81 -21.97 -4.12
N ILE A 6 -3.48 -21.02 -3.47
CA ILE A 6 -4.76 -21.24 -2.78
C ILE A 6 -5.88 -21.44 -3.80
N VAL A 7 -5.87 -20.65 -4.87
CA VAL A 7 -6.81 -20.79 -5.98
C VAL A 7 -6.70 -22.18 -6.61
N GLU A 8 -5.49 -22.65 -6.86
CA GLU A 8 -5.24 -24.02 -7.36
C GLU A 8 -5.66 -25.10 -6.35
N ASP A 9 -5.31 -24.94 -5.06
CA ASP A 9 -5.61 -25.94 -4.01
C ASP A 9 -7.10 -26.18 -3.83
N PHE A 10 -7.92 -25.12 -3.98
CA PHE A 10 -9.35 -25.14 -3.71
C PHE A 10 -10.22 -25.00 -4.97
N GLY A 11 -9.61 -24.86 -6.15
CA GLY A 11 -10.32 -24.71 -7.42
C GLY A 11 -11.11 -23.40 -7.56
N LEU A 12 -10.77 -22.35 -6.81
CA LEU A 12 -11.54 -21.10 -6.72
C LEU A 12 -11.34 -20.21 -7.95
N VAL A 13 -12.18 -19.20 -8.12
CA VAL A 13 -11.93 -18.09 -9.05
C VAL A 13 -11.22 -16.95 -8.33
N HIS A 14 -10.04 -16.54 -8.82
CA HIS A 14 -9.34 -15.37 -8.30
C HIS A 14 -9.97 -14.08 -8.86
N ILE A 15 -10.40 -13.20 -7.95
CA ILE A 15 -10.97 -11.89 -8.30
C ILE A 15 -10.12 -10.82 -7.63
N SER A 16 -9.25 -10.16 -8.38
CA SER A 16 -8.42 -9.06 -7.88
C SER A 16 -9.02 -7.73 -8.32
N THR A 17 -9.50 -6.93 -7.37
CA THR A 17 -10.15 -5.65 -7.68
C THR A 17 -9.27 -4.67 -8.45
N GLY A 18 -7.97 -4.69 -8.18
CA GLY A 18 -7.02 -3.88 -8.93
C GLY A 18 -6.84 -4.33 -10.37
N ASP A 19 -6.88 -5.63 -10.64
CA ASP A 19 -6.73 -6.16 -12.00
C ASP A 19 -8.05 -6.01 -12.79
N GLU A 20 -9.21 -6.19 -12.14
CA GLU A 20 -10.55 -5.86 -12.70
C GLU A 20 -10.64 -4.38 -13.09
N LEU A 21 -10.27 -3.46 -12.19
CA LEU A 21 -10.24 -2.03 -12.48
C LEU A 21 -9.32 -1.70 -13.68
N ARG A 22 -8.12 -2.29 -13.72
CA ARG A 22 -7.19 -2.11 -14.85
C ARG A 22 -7.75 -2.65 -16.16
N MET A 23 -8.49 -3.76 -16.13
CA MET A 23 -9.19 -4.29 -17.30
C MET A 23 -10.25 -3.31 -17.80
N HIS A 24 -11.11 -2.81 -16.90
CA HIS A 24 -12.14 -1.82 -17.23
C HIS A 24 -11.56 -0.53 -17.82
N VAL A 25 -10.41 -0.06 -17.31
CA VAL A 25 -9.66 1.09 -17.85
C VAL A 25 -9.14 0.79 -19.25
N ARG A 26 -8.51 -0.37 -19.47
CA ARG A 26 -7.97 -0.77 -20.78
C ARG A 26 -9.05 -0.91 -21.85
N GLN A 27 -10.22 -1.43 -21.46
CA GLN A 27 -11.37 -1.58 -22.35
C GLN A 27 -12.12 -0.28 -22.60
N GLY A 28 -11.77 0.81 -21.90
CA GLY A 28 -12.44 2.11 -22.06
C GLY A 28 -13.90 2.09 -21.60
N THR A 29 -14.26 1.20 -20.67
CA THR A 29 -15.63 1.14 -20.14
C THR A 29 -15.99 2.42 -19.37
N PRO A 30 -17.29 2.78 -19.25
CA PRO A 30 -17.69 3.95 -18.46
C PRO A 30 -17.14 3.94 -17.02
N LEU A 31 -17.14 2.77 -16.36
CA LEU A 31 -16.60 2.60 -15.02
C LEU A 31 -15.07 2.78 -14.98
N GLY A 32 -14.36 2.24 -15.98
CA GLY A 32 -12.91 2.37 -16.10
C GLY A 32 -12.45 3.81 -16.31
N LEU A 33 -13.17 4.58 -17.13
CA LEU A 33 -12.87 5.99 -17.36
C LEU A 33 -12.99 6.83 -16.08
N GLN A 34 -13.98 6.53 -15.23
CA GLN A 34 -14.15 7.18 -13.92
C GLN A 34 -13.06 6.78 -12.93
N ALA A 35 -12.63 5.51 -12.94
CA ALA A 35 -11.63 5.01 -12.00
C ALA A 35 -10.20 5.50 -12.29
N LYS A 36 -9.86 5.78 -13.55
CA LYS A 36 -8.48 6.04 -14.01
C LYS A 36 -7.74 7.09 -13.17
N GLY A 37 -8.34 8.25 -12.92
CA GLY A 37 -7.69 9.34 -12.18
C GLY A 37 -7.37 8.99 -10.72
N TYR A 38 -8.22 8.18 -10.07
CA TYR A 38 -7.96 7.70 -8.71
C TYR A 38 -6.82 6.69 -8.69
N MET A 39 -6.75 5.82 -9.70
CA MET A 39 -5.69 4.82 -9.81
C MET A 39 -4.31 5.45 -10.02
N ASP A 40 -4.22 6.45 -10.91
CA ASP A 40 -2.97 7.13 -11.23
C ASP A 40 -2.43 7.94 -10.04
N SER A 41 -3.30 8.48 -9.18
CA SER A 41 -2.93 9.26 -7.99
C SER A 41 -2.68 8.41 -6.73
N GLY A 42 -2.94 7.10 -6.79
CA GLY A 42 -2.95 6.22 -5.61
C GLY A 42 -4.13 6.46 -4.66
N GLY A 43 -5.11 7.27 -5.07
CA GLY A 43 -6.33 7.54 -4.32
C GLY A 43 -7.28 6.34 -4.27
N LEU A 44 -8.22 6.37 -3.33
CA LEU A 44 -9.29 5.38 -3.29
C LEU A 44 -10.28 5.63 -4.42
N VAL A 45 -10.48 4.62 -5.26
CA VAL A 45 -11.63 4.55 -6.16
C VAL A 45 -12.89 4.56 -5.29
N PRO A 46 -13.93 5.37 -5.61
CA PRO A 46 -15.14 5.46 -4.81
C PRO A 46 -15.75 4.08 -4.52
N ASP A 47 -16.19 3.86 -3.28
CA ASP A 47 -16.71 2.57 -2.82
C ASP A 47 -17.83 2.03 -3.71
N SER A 48 -18.74 2.91 -4.16
CA SER A 48 -19.84 2.55 -5.06
C SER A 48 -19.35 1.98 -6.38
N LEU A 49 -18.29 2.56 -6.95
CA LEU A 49 -17.73 2.18 -8.25
C LEU A 49 -17.06 0.79 -8.16
N ILE A 50 -16.19 0.59 -7.16
CA ILE A 50 -15.52 -0.70 -7.00
C ILE A 50 -16.49 -1.81 -6.58
N THR A 51 -17.50 -1.47 -5.76
CA THR A 51 -18.55 -2.41 -5.37
C THR A 51 -19.34 -2.90 -6.58
N ALA A 52 -19.69 -2.01 -7.52
CA ALA A 52 -20.44 -2.39 -8.72
C ALA A 52 -19.66 -3.42 -9.56
N ILE A 53 -18.36 -3.18 -9.78
CA ILE A 53 -17.47 -4.09 -10.52
C ILE A 53 -17.38 -5.45 -9.84
N VAL A 54 -17.20 -5.48 -8.51
CA VAL A 54 -17.15 -6.73 -7.76
C VAL A 54 -18.47 -7.48 -7.82
N LYS A 55 -19.61 -6.80 -7.60
CA LYS A 55 -20.94 -7.42 -7.66
C LYS A 55 -21.22 -8.03 -9.03
N GLU A 56 -20.88 -7.34 -10.11
CA GLU A 56 -21.01 -7.86 -11.47
C GLU A 56 -20.20 -9.16 -11.64
N ARG A 57 -18.92 -9.16 -11.22
CA ARG A 57 -18.06 -10.35 -11.34
C ARG A 57 -18.57 -11.55 -10.54
N MET A 58 -19.18 -11.31 -9.37
CA MET A 58 -19.72 -12.37 -8.50
C MET A 58 -20.92 -13.11 -9.11
N LEU A 59 -21.61 -12.52 -10.09
CA LEU A 59 -22.74 -13.15 -10.77
C LEU A 59 -22.33 -14.12 -11.88
N HIS A 60 -21.06 -14.14 -12.26
CA HIS A 60 -20.60 -15.02 -13.33
C HIS A 60 -20.68 -16.49 -12.91
N GLN A 61 -21.07 -17.35 -13.85
CA GLN A 61 -21.31 -18.77 -13.61
C GLN A 61 -20.08 -19.50 -13.05
N ASP A 62 -18.87 -19.16 -13.52
CA ASP A 62 -17.63 -19.74 -13.02
C ASP A 62 -17.41 -19.46 -11.53
N VAL A 63 -17.77 -18.25 -11.07
CA VAL A 63 -17.65 -17.83 -9.67
C VAL A 63 -18.69 -18.52 -8.79
N VAL A 64 -19.93 -18.61 -9.26
CA VAL A 64 -21.02 -19.26 -8.53
C VAL A 64 -20.74 -20.76 -8.36
N GLU A 65 -20.22 -21.43 -9.38
CA GLU A 65 -19.98 -22.88 -9.35
C GLU A 65 -18.72 -23.26 -8.56
N LYS A 66 -17.65 -22.46 -8.66
CA LYS A 66 -16.33 -22.81 -8.10
C LYS A 66 -16.01 -22.10 -6.78
N GLY A 67 -16.78 -21.08 -6.41
CA GLY A 67 -16.41 -20.16 -5.35
C GLY A 67 -15.31 -19.18 -5.77
N TRP A 68 -14.87 -18.36 -4.84
CA TRP A 68 -14.02 -17.21 -5.13
C TRP A 68 -12.96 -16.95 -4.07
N LEU A 69 -11.85 -16.36 -4.51
CA LEU A 69 -10.87 -15.67 -3.69
C LEU A 69 -10.90 -14.19 -4.09
N LEU A 70 -11.39 -13.34 -3.19
CA LEU A 70 -11.44 -11.90 -3.40
C LEU A 70 -10.17 -11.24 -2.84
N ASP A 71 -9.36 -10.65 -3.72
CA ASP A 71 -8.11 -9.98 -3.38
C ASP A 71 -8.26 -8.46 -3.46
N GLY A 72 -7.93 -7.78 -2.35
CA GLY A 72 -7.97 -6.34 -2.25
C GLY A 72 -9.37 -5.74 -2.07
N PHE A 73 -10.36 -6.51 -1.61
CA PHE A 73 -11.69 -6.02 -1.25
C PHE A 73 -12.35 -6.95 -0.21
N PRO A 74 -13.07 -6.42 0.79
CA PRO A 74 -13.32 -5.00 1.06
C PRO A 74 -12.11 -4.29 1.71
N ARG A 75 -12.04 -2.96 1.55
CA ARG A 75 -11.00 -2.06 2.10
C ARG A 75 -11.57 -0.97 3.02
N THR A 76 -12.87 -0.79 3.07
CA THR A 76 -13.55 0.22 3.91
C THR A 76 -14.78 -0.40 4.58
N ALA A 77 -15.30 0.25 5.62
CA ALA A 77 -16.57 -0.15 6.24
C ALA A 77 -17.74 -0.11 5.24
N GLY A 78 -17.76 0.88 4.35
CA GLY A 78 -18.79 1.00 3.30
C GLY A 78 -18.78 -0.18 2.34
N GLN A 79 -17.60 -0.66 1.95
CA GLN A 79 -17.46 -1.86 1.10
C GLN A 79 -17.91 -3.14 1.82
N VAL A 80 -17.61 -3.25 3.13
CA VAL A 80 -18.10 -4.37 3.96
C VAL A 80 -19.62 -4.39 4.00
N GLN A 81 -20.24 -3.24 4.26
CA GLN A 81 -21.70 -3.10 4.24
C GLN A 81 -22.27 -3.47 2.87
N ALA A 82 -21.65 -3.00 1.79
CA ALA A 82 -22.15 -3.24 0.45
C ALA A 82 -22.08 -4.72 0.01
N LEU A 83 -21.10 -5.49 0.49
CA LEU A 83 -21.07 -6.95 0.34
C LEU A 83 -22.19 -7.61 1.12
N SER A 84 -22.39 -7.19 2.37
CA SER A 84 -23.44 -7.72 3.23
C SER A 84 -24.83 -7.51 2.63
N GLU A 85 -25.09 -6.33 2.08
CA GLU A 85 -26.36 -6.01 1.41
C GLU A 85 -26.57 -6.78 0.11
N ALA A 86 -25.51 -7.25 -0.53
CA ALA A 86 -25.58 -8.12 -1.70
C ALA A 86 -25.55 -9.61 -1.35
N GLU A 87 -25.65 -9.96 -0.07
CA GLU A 87 -25.59 -11.35 0.41
C GLU A 87 -24.30 -12.09 -0.01
N VAL A 88 -23.22 -11.34 -0.28
CA VAL A 88 -21.90 -11.89 -0.60
C VAL A 88 -21.10 -11.99 0.68
N HIS A 89 -21.02 -13.18 1.26
CA HIS A 89 -20.35 -13.43 2.53
C HIS A 89 -19.14 -14.33 2.36
N PRO A 90 -17.92 -13.89 2.74
CA PRO A 90 -16.79 -14.80 2.79
C PRO A 90 -16.96 -15.83 3.91
N ASP A 91 -16.50 -17.05 3.66
CA ASP A 91 -16.34 -18.08 4.70
C ASP A 91 -15.16 -17.78 5.62
N ARG A 92 -14.10 -17.22 5.04
CA ARG A 92 -12.82 -16.93 5.69
C ARG A 92 -12.24 -15.64 5.14
N VAL A 93 -11.61 -14.87 6.01
CA VAL A 93 -10.88 -13.64 5.69
C VAL A 93 -9.45 -13.81 6.20
N VAL A 94 -8.49 -13.66 5.30
CA VAL A 94 -7.06 -13.77 5.62
C VAL A 94 -6.44 -12.39 5.58
N LEU A 95 -5.84 -11.98 6.69
CA LEU A 95 -5.04 -10.76 6.77
C LEU A 95 -3.56 -11.12 6.80
N LEU A 96 -2.85 -10.85 5.71
CA LEU A 96 -1.39 -10.97 5.69
C LEU A 96 -0.77 -9.77 6.40
N ASP A 97 -0.15 -10.02 7.56
CA ASP A 97 0.49 -9.01 8.38
C ASP A 97 1.98 -8.94 8.01
N VAL A 98 2.39 -7.78 7.51
CA VAL A 98 3.73 -7.49 6.98
C VAL A 98 4.10 -6.07 7.44
N PRO A 99 5.32 -5.84 7.96
CA PRO A 99 5.80 -4.50 8.27
C PRO A 99 5.72 -3.54 7.09
N ASP A 100 5.31 -2.31 7.35
CA ASP A 100 5.07 -1.28 6.34
C ASP A 100 6.30 -0.98 5.49
N GLU A 101 7.50 -1.01 6.10
CA GLU A 101 8.76 -0.75 5.38
C GLU A 101 9.02 -1.81 4.31
N ILE A 102 8.71 -3.07 4.62
CA ILE A 102 8.83 -4.20 3.68
C ILE A 102 7.79 -4.05 2.56
N LEU A 103 6.60 -3.52 2.86
CA LEU A 103 5.57 -3.30 1.85
C LEU A 103 5.98 -2.22 0.82
N VAL A 104 6.61 -1.13 1.28
CA VAL A 104 7.12 -0.06 0.40
C VAL A 104 8.26 -0.59 -0.49
N GLU A 105 9.21 -1.32 0.09
CA GLU A 105 10.31 -1.96 -0.66
C GLU A 105 9.75 -2.90 -1.75
N ARG A 106 8.85 -3.81 -1.36
CA ARG A 106 8.23 -4.77 -2.29
C ARG A 106 7.41 -4.10 -3.40
N CYS A 107 6.77 -2.96 -3.10
CA CYS A 107 6.00 -2.22 -4.08
C CYS A 107 6.90 -1.58 -5.14
N THR A 108 7.92 -0.84 -4.69
CA THR A 108 8.82 -0.08 -5.57
C THR A 108 9.75 -0.97 -6.41
N GLY A 109 10.07 -2.16 -5.92
CA GLY A 109 10.85 -3.16 -6.66
C GLY A 109 10.05 -3.98 -7.68
N ARG A 110 8.73 -3.84 -7.74
CA ARG A 110 7.85 -4.62 -8.63
C ARG A 110 8.00 -4.22 -10.09
N ARG A 111 7.99 -5.22 -10.98
CA ARG A 111 8.03 -5.04 -12.43
C ARG A 111 6.97 -5.93 -13.08
N LEU A 112 6.36 -5.44 -14.15
CA LEU A 112 5.34 -6.14 -14.94
C LEU A 112 5.86 -6.38 -16.34
N ASP A 113 5.75 -7.60 -16.82
CA ASP A 113 5.91 -7.91 -18.24
C ASP A 113 4.59 -7.59 -18.97
N PRO A 114 4.56 -6.60 -19.89
CA PRO A 114 3.34 -6.22 -20.60
C PRO A 114 2.85 -7.30 -21.58
N VAL A 115 3.72 -8.24 -21.99
CA VAL A 115 3.38 -9.28 -22.96
C VAL A 115 2.73 -10.48 -22.27
N THR A 116 3.34 -10.96 -21.19
CA THR A 116 2.89 -12.17 -20.50
C THR A 116 1.97 -11.87 -19.30
N GLY A 117 1.98 -10.63 -18.80
CA GLY A 117 1.34 -10.27 -17.54
C GLY A 117 2.12 -10.75 -16.30
N ALA A 118 3.27 -11.41 -16.48
CA ALA A 118 4.08 -11.91 -15.38
C ALA A 118 4.63 -10.77 -14.51
N ILE A 119 4.70 -11.00 -13.21
CA ILE A 119 5.24 -10.06 -12.25
C ILE A 119 6.59 -10.53 -11.74
N TYR A 120 7.55 -9.61 -11.81
CA TYR A 120 8.90 -9.76 -11.32
C TYR A 120 9.16 -8.77 -10.18
N HIS A 121 10.23 -9.02 -9.47
CA HIS A 121 10.75 -8.11 -8.46
C HIS A 121 12.26 -8.03 -8.59
N ILE A 122 12.82 -6.82 -8.67
CA ILE A 122 14.25 -6.61 -8.95
C ILE A 122 15.20 -7.39 -8.01
N VAL A 123 14.82 -7.55 -6.73
CA VAL A 123 15.58 -8.35 -5.75
C VAL A 123 15.03 -9.78 -5.59
N HIS A 124 13.77 -9.93 -5.17
CA HIS A 124 13.24 -11.22 -4.72
C HIS A 124 12.78 -12.20 -5.82
N ASN A 125 12.57 -11.72 -7.04
CA ASN A 125 12.15 -12.54 -8.18
C ASN A 125 12.62 -11.86 -9.47
N PRO A 126 13.95 -11.79 -9.70
CA PRO A 126 14.49 -11.06 -10.83
C PRO A 126 14.02 -11.70 -12.14
N PRO A 127 13.82 -10.89 -13.20
CA PRO A 127 13.39 -11.43 -14.48
C PRO A 127 14.48 -12.28 -15.13
N PRO A 128 14.10 -13.25 -15.97
CA PRO A 128 15.05 -13.97 -16.81
C PRO A 128 15.68 -13.02 -17.84
N GLU A 129 16.85 -13.43 -18.34
CA GLU A 129 17.60 -12.69 -19.36
C GLU A 129 16.75 -12.48 -20.63
N GLY A 130 16.83 -11.30 -21.25
CA GLY A 130 16.04 -10.93 -22.42
C GLY A 130 14.59 -10.49 -22.15
N VAL A 131 14.08 -10.63 -20.92
CA VAL A 131 12.76 -10.08 -20.52
C VAL A 131 12.91 -8.74 -19.81
N ALA A 132 14.06 -8.47 -19.17
CA ALA A 132 14.30 -7.28 -18.37
C ALA A 132 13.99 -5.95 -19.10
N ASP A 133 14.39 -5.82 -20.37
CA ASP A 133 14.27 -4.58 -21.14
C ASP A 133 12.83 -4.19 -21.46
N ARG A 134 11.91 -5.16 -21.49
CA ARG A 134 10.49 -4.89 -21.78
C ARG A 134 9.64 -4.70 -20.53
N LEU A 135 10.23 -4.85 -19.35
CA LEU A 135 9.48 -4.71 -18.11
C LEU A 135 9.11 -3.26 -17.86
N VAL A 136 7.89 -3.07 -17.40
CA VAL A 136 7.38 -1.76 -17.00
C VAL A 136 7.11 -1.74 -15.51
N GLN A 137 7.31 -0.58 -14.90
CA GLN A 137 6.80 -0.29 -13.57
C GLN A 137 5.41 0.35 -13.73
N ARG A 138 4.48 0.02 -12.83
CA ARG A 138 3.17 0.67 -12.84
C ARG A 138 3.31 2.11 -12.34
N SER A 139 2.44 2.99 -12.84
CA SER A 139 2.42 4.41 -12.39
C SER A 139 2.20 4.53 -10.88
N ASP A 140 1.46 3.61 -10.26
CA ASP A 140 1.15 3.59 -8.83
C ASP A 140 2.15 2.81 -7.95
N ASP A 141 3.24 2.30 -8.53
CA ASP A 141 4.28 1.55 -7.81
C ASP A 141 5.37 2.49 -7.25
N THR A 142 4.96 3.62 -6.68
CA THR A 142 5.86 4.62 -6.06
C THR A 142 5.82 4.55 -4.54
N ALA A 143 6.88 5.01 -3.88
CA ALA A 143 6.92 5.07 -2.43
C ALA A 143 5.80 5.97 -1.86
N GLU A 144 5.58 7.14 -2.48
CA GLU A 144 4.53 8.07 -2.07
C GLU A 144 3.13 7.47 -2.18
N ALA A 145 2.80 6.86 -3.33
CA ALA A 145 1.50 6.23 -3.53
C ALA A 145 1.31 5.04 -2.57
N MET A 146 2.36 4.26 -2.32
CA MET A 146 2.30 3.14 -1.38
C MET A 146 2.12 3.61 0.06
N SER A 147 2.83 4.66 0.50
CA SER A 147 2.66 5.24 1.84
C SER A 147 1.24 5.76 2.07
N LYS A 148 0.65 6.44 1.09
CA LYS A 148 -0.76 6.87 1.15
C LYS A 148 -1.70 5.66 1.29
N ARG A 149 -1.49 4.62 0.50
CA ARG A 149 -2.28 3.37 0.56
C ARG A 149 -2.17 2.68 1.92
N ILE A 150 -0.98 2.60 2.49
CA ILE A 150 -0.73 1.99 3.81
C ILE A 150 -1.46 2.78 4.90
N ALA A 151 -1.36 4.12 4.89
CA ALA A 151 -2.06 4.97 5.85
C ALA A 151 -3.58 4.73 5.81
N THR A 152 -4.17 4.79 4.63
CA THR A 152 -5.61 4.55 4.44
C THR A 152 -6.02 3.12 4.82
N TYR A 153 -5.18 2.12 4.55
CA TYR A 153 -5.43 0.74 4.99
C TYR A 153 -5.52 0.66 6.52
N HIS A 154 -4.57 1.25 7.25
CA HIS A 154 -4.56 1.22 8.71
C HIS A 154 -5.76 1.94 9.33
N GLU A 155 -6.20 3.06 8.74
CA GLU A 155 -7.41 3.79 9.16
C GLU A 155 -8.67 2.90 9.10
N ASN A 156 -8.76 2.02 8.10
CA ASN A 156 -9.94 1.19 7.85
C ASN A 156 -9.85 -0.23 8.44
N LEU A 157 -8.65 -0.71 8.76
CA LEU A 157 -8.39 -2.08 9.18
C LEU A 157 -9.24 -2.51 10.39
N GLY A 158 -9.42 -1.61 11.35
CA GLY A 158 -10.23 -1.85 12.55
C GLY A 158 -11.68 -2.19 12.23
N ALA A 159 -12.30 -1.50 11.26
CA ALA A 159 -13.68 -1.73 10.87
C ALA A 159 -13.85 -3.12 10.20
N ILE A 160 -12.93 -3.49 9.32
CA ILE A 160 -12.97 -4.78 8.61
C ILE A 160 -12.78 -5.95 9.58
N THR A 161 -11.75 -5.87 10.42
CA THR A 161 -11.42 -6.96 11.35
C THR A 161 -12.48 -7.12 12.44
N THR A 162 -13.06 -6.01 12.93
CA THR A 162 -14.18 -6.04 13.89
C THR A 162 -15.44 -6.64 13.30
N TYR A 163 -15.71 -6.43 12.01
CA TYR A 163 -16.90 -6.99 11.36
C TYR A 163 -16.78 -8.51 11.15
N TYR A 164 -15.64 -8.98 10.65
CA TYR A 164 -15.47 -10.40 10.32
C TYR A 164 -15.08 -11.29 11.52
N GLN A 165 -14.57 -10.71 12.61
CA GLN A 165 -14.32 -11.40 13.89
C GLN A 165 -13.68 -12.78 13.73
N THR A 166 -14.41 -13.86 14.06
CA THR A 166 -13.97 -15.26 14.04
C THR A 166 -13.69 -15.80 12.64
N LYS A 167 -14.26 -15.16 11.60
CA LYS A 167 -13.95 -15.48 10.20
C LYS A 167 -12.64 -14.84 9.74
N CYS A 168 -12.08 -13.89 10.48
CA CYS A 168 -10.85 -13.20 10.13
C CYS A 168 -9.64 -13.74 10.90
N ARG A 169 -8.57 -14.09 10.19
CA ARG A 169 -7.30 -14.51 10.78
C ARG A 169 -6.15 -13.70 10.24
N ARG A 170 -5.31 -13.21 11.16
CA ARG A 170 -4.00 -12.63 10.83
C ARG A 170 -2.98 -13.74 10.59
N ILE A 171 -2.17 -13.61 9.54
CA ILE A 171 -1.10 -14.56 9.16
C ILE A 171 0.18 -13.77 8.90
N ASN A 172 1.31 -14.28 9.39
CA ASN A 172 2.62 -13.65 9.24
C ASN A 172 3.08 -13.72 7.77
N GLY A 173 3.01 -12.58 7.08
CA GLY A 173 3.36 -12.44 5.66
C GLY A 173 4.87 -12.27 5.37
N VAL A 174 5.72 -12.38 6.39
CA VAL A 174 7.19 -12.30 6.28
C VAL A 174 7.82 -13.71 6.14
N ARG A 175 7.06 -14.77 6.41
CA ARG A 175 7.51 -16.16 6.26
C ARG A 175 7.69 -16.55 4.79
N ALA A 176 8.34 -17.70 4.56
CA ALA A 176 8.46 -18.28 3.22
C ALA A 176 7.07 -18.54 2.60
N PRO A 177 6.88 -18.32 1.28
CA PRO A 177 5.58 -18.48 0.62
C PRO A 177 4.89 -19.82 0.85
N LYS A 178 5.66 -20.92 0.89
CA LYS A 178 5.14 -22.26 1.19
C LYS A 178 4.51 -22.34 2.59
N ALA A 179 5.19 -21.81 3.60
CA ALA A 179 4.72 -21.81 4.97
C ALA A 179 3.46 -20.94 5.15
N ILE A 180 3.39 -19.81 4.45
CA ILE A 180 2.17 -18.98 4.42
C ILE A 180 1.01 -19.75 3.77
N ARG A 181 1.23 -20.39 2.62
CA ARG A 181 0.21 -21.19 1.92
C ARG A 181 -0.33 -22.31 2.80
N GLU A 182 0.55 -23.04 3.48
CA GLU A 182 0.15 -24.13 4.41
C GLU A 182 -0.70 -23.61 5.58
N GLU A 183 -0.34 -22.47 6.17
CA GLU A 183 -1.13 -21.88 7.27
C GLU A 183 -2.50 -21.36 6.79
N VAL A 184 -2.55 -20.73 5.60
CA VAL A 184 -3.82 -20.31 4.98
C VAL A 184 -4.69 -21.52 4.68
N LYS A 185 -4.13 -22.59 4.11
CA LYS A 185 -4.85 -23.82 3.81
C LYS A 185 -5.45 -24.43 5.08
N ALA A 186 -4.65 -24.56 6.14
CA ALA A 186 -5.14 -25.06 7.43
C ALA A 186 -6.25 -24.18 8.01
N PHE A 187 -6.20 -22.86 7.82
CA PHE A 187 -7.26 -21.95 8.27
C PHE A 187 -8.57 -22.18 7.53
N ILE A 188 -8.49 -22.34 6.22
CA ILE A 188 -9.65 -22.58 5.37
C ILE A 188 -10.31 -23.92 5.74
N GLU A 189 -9.51 -24.96 5.89
CA GLU A 189 -9.96 -26.31 6.27
C GLU A 189 -10.41 -26.43 7.73
N GLY A 190 -10.13 -25.43 8.58
CA GLY A 190 -10.42 -25.49 10.01
C GLY A 190 -9.50 -26.43 10.80
N SER A 191 -8.35 -26.80 10.23
CA SER A 191 -7.37 -27.74 10.80
C SER A 191 -6.20 -27.06 11.52
N LEU A 192 -6.32 -25.76 11.81
CA LEU A 192 -5.25 -25.00 12.48
C LEU A 192 -4.99 -25.47 13.92
N PRO A 193 -3.71 -25.65 14.30
CA PRO A 193 -3.36 -25.88 15.69
C PRO A 193 -3.71 -24.66 16.56
N PRO A 194 -4.24 -24.86 17.78
CA PRO A 194 -4.55 -23.76 18.71
C PRO A 194 -3.32 -22.97 19.17
N THR A 195 -2.12 -23.54 18.98
CA THR A 195 -0.82 -22.94 19.37
C THR A 195 -0.23 -22.01 18.31
N MET A 196 -0.77 -21.97 17.09
CA MET A 196 -0.24 -21.11 16.02
C MET A 196 -0.77 -19.68 16.14
N SER A 197 0.08 -18.76 16.62
CA SER A 197 -0.13 -17.33 16.49
C SER A 197 0.30 -16.86 15.10
N GLY A 198 -0.63 -16.33 14.32
CA GLY A 198 -0.39 -15.83 12.96
C GLY A 198 0.06 -14.37 12.90
N VAL A 199 0.53 -13.78 14.00
CA VAL A 199 1.05 -12.40 13.99
C VAL A 199 2.58 -12.45 13.79
N PRO A 200 3.15 -11.68 12.84
CA PRO A 200 4.60 -11.55 12.74
C PRO A 200 5.16 -11.05 14.07
N PRO A 201 6.38 -11.43 14.44
CA PRO A 201 7.07 -10.71 15.51
C PRO A 201 7.13 -9.25 15.07
N ARG A 202 6.33 -8.38 15.72
CA ARG A 202 6.47 -6.93 15.53
C ARG A 202 7.93 -6.61 15.81
N ARG A 203 8.50 -5.67 15.06
CA ARG A 203 9.82 -5.12 15.39
C ARG A 203 9.81 -4.86 16.89
N ALA A 204 10.69 -5.55 17.61
CA ALA A 204 10.73 -5.40 19.06
C ALA A 204 10.81 -3.90 19.34
N MET A 205 9.89 -3.38 20.16
CA MET A 205 10.03 -2.00 20.57
C MET A 205 11.45 -1.84 21.11
N PRO A 206 12.16 -0.76 20.74
CA PRO A 206 13.48 -0.52 21.29
C PRO A 206 13.38 -0.62 22.80
N LYS A 207 14.35 -1.28 23.43
CA LYS A 207 14.36 -1.36 24.89
C LYS A 207 14.34 0.05 25.47
N PRO A 208 13.84 0.25 26.70
CA PRO A 208 13.85 1.58 27.32
C PRO A 208 15.21 2.29 27.22
N GLU A 209 16.32 1.55 27.33
CA GLU A 209 17.67 2.09 27.20
C GLU A 209 18.00 2.57 25.77
N GLU A 210 17.58 1.84 24.74
CA GLU A 210 17.77 2.21 23.34
C GLU A 210 16.92 3.42 22.94
N ALA A 211 15.68 3.47 23.43
CA ALA A 211 14.79 4.61 23.24
C ALA A 211 15.35 5.87 23.92
N MET A 212 15.83 5.75 25.16
CA MET A 212 16.49 6.84 25.88
C MET A 212 17.76 7.30 25.18
N ALA A 213 18.60 6.38 24.71
CA ALA A 213 19.80 6.71 23.95
C ALA A 213 19.46 7.49 22.67
N PHE A 214 18.39 7.12 21.95
CA PHE A 214 17.93 7.88 20.78
C PHE A 214 17.47 9.29 21.16
N VAL A 215 16.71 9.43 22.25
CA VAL A 215 16.29 10.75 22.75
C VAL A 215 17.51 11.62 23.08
N GLU A 216 18.48 11.09 23.83
CA GLU A 216 19.64 11.84 24.30
C GLU A 216 20.63 12.18 23.18
N THR A 217 20.89 11.25 22.27
CA THR A 217 21.92 11.40 21.24
C THR A 217 21.41 12.05 19.96
N THR A 218 20.10 11.95 19.69
CA THR A 218 19.51 12.41 18.43
C THR A 218 18.49 13.51 18.65
N MET A 219 17.45 13.28 19.47
CA MET A 219 16.36 14.26 19.62
C MET A 219 16.80 15.52 20.39
N MET A 220 17.46 15.36 21.53
CA MET A 220 17.85 16.48 22.39
C MET A 220 18.81 17.45 21.69
N PRO A 221 19.90 17.00 21.01
CA PRO A 221 20.77 17.91 20.29
C PRO A 221 20.05 18.66 19.17
N PHE A 222 19.09 18.02 18.50
CA PHE A 222 18.28 18.65 17.46
C PHE A 222 17.37 19.74 18.03
N ILE A 223 16.64 19.43 19.11
CA ILE A 223 15.76 20.40 19.80
C ILE A 223 16.58 21.58 20.32
N VAL A 224 17.74 21.32 20.92
CA VAL A 224 18.64 22.37 21.42
C VAL A 224 19.10 23.31 20.30
N LYS A 225 19.41 22.79 19.11
CA LYS A 225 19.73 23.63 17.94
C LYS A 225 18.55 24.52 17.54
N GLY A 226 17.34 23.98 17.53
CA GLY A 226 16.13 24.76 17.23
C GLY A 226 15.88 25.86 18.25
N CYS A 227 15.99 25.55 19.55
CA CYS A 227 15.88 26.53 20.62
C CYS A 227 16.98 27.61 20.53
N ALA A 228 18.22 27.24 20.19
CA ALA A 228 19.31 28.18 19.99
C ALA A 228 19.05 29.12 18.79
N ALA A 229 18.48 28.60 17.70
CA ALA A 229 18.05 29.41 16.56
C ALA A 229 16.93 30.38 16.95
N LEU A 230 15.93 29.90 17.69
CA LEU A 230 14.83 30.72 18.22
C LEU A 230 15.35 31.89 19.07
N CYS A 231 16.28 31.62 20.00
CA CYS A 231 16.87 32.64 20.87
C CYS A 231 17.69 33.70 20.11
N LYS A 232 18.28 33.32 18.96
CA LYS A 232 19.02 34.24 18.08
C LYS A 232 18.07 35.13 17.28
N THR A 233 17.02 34.55 16.71
CA THR A 233 16.12 35.25 15.79
C THR A 233 15.07 36.11 16.52
N LYS A 234 14.64 35.69 17.71
CA LYS A 234 13.61 36.36 18.55
C LYS A 234 12.36 36.78 17.75
N PRO A 235 11.71 35.86 17.03
CA PRO A 235 10.53 36.17 16.24
C PRO A 235 9.33 36.49 17.12
N ASP A 236 8.39 37.29 16.61
CA ASP A 236 7.14 37.65 17.32
C ASP A 236 6.29 36.42 17.68
N LYS A 237 6.42 35.34 16.90
CA LYS A 237 5.72 34.07 17.09
C LYS A 237 6.69 32.91 17.32
N PRO A 238 7.19 32.73 18.55
CA PRO A 238 8.29 31.82 18.84
C PRO A 238 7.96 30.34 18.62
N LEU A 239 6.74 29.89 18.94
CA LEU A 239 6.34 28.49 18.76
C LEU A 239 6.13 28.13 17.29
N GLU A 240 5.47 29.01 16.51
CA GLU A 240 5.30 28.81 15.06
C GLU A 240 6.67 28.76 14.37
N TYR A 241 7.57 29.69 14.69
CA TYR A 241 8.93 29.68 14.16
C TYR A 241 9.69 28.39 14.47
N LEU A 242 9.66 27.93 15.73
CA LEU A 242 10.36 26.70 16.11
C LEU A 242 9.79 25.48 15.39
N ALA A 243 8.47 25.38 15.24
CA ALA A 243 7.83 24.30 14.49
C ALA A 243 8.28 24.29 13.01
N HIS A 244 8.24 25.44 12.34
CA HIS A 244 8.73 25.57 10.97
C HIS A 244 10.21 25.23 10.85
N TRP A 245 11.04 25.76 11.76
CA TRP A 245 12.47 25.48 11.80
C TRP A 245 12.75 23.97 11.94
N MET A 246 12.03 23.28 12.83
CA MET A 246 12.18 21.85 13.04
C MET A 246 11.78 21.05 11.80
N ILE A 247 10.75 21.46 11.07
CA ILE A 247 10.33 20.83 9.81
C ILE A 247 11.38 21.04 8.71
N GLU A 248 11.88 22.26 8.55
CA GLU A 248 12.87 22.63 7.53
C GLU A 248 14.22 21.94 7.74
N ASN A 249 14.63 21.81 9.01
CA ASN A 249 15.94 21.26 9.38
C ASN A 249 15.87 19.79 9.79
N ASN A 250 14.70 19.13 9.64
CA ASN A 250 14.55 17.73 9.99
C ASN A 250 15.56 16.88 9.19
N PRO A 251 16.52 16.20 9.85
CA PRO A 251 17.52 15.37 9.16
C PRO A 251 16.90 14.14 8.47
N ASN A 252 15.67 13.80 8.82
CA ASN A 252 14.89 12.72 8.21
C ASN A 252 13.84 13.25 7.22
N LYS A 253 13.92 14.53 6.81
CA LYS A 253 13.07 15.04 5.74
C LYS A 253 13.34 14.18 4.49
N PRO A 254 12.31 13.56 3.87
CA PRO A 254 12.53 12.82 2.64
C PRO A 254 13.16 13.76 1.61
N LEU A 255 14.29 13.36 1.04
CA LEU A 255 14.95 14.08 -0.04
C LEU A 255 14.00 14.04 -1.24
N VAL A 256 13.31 15.16 -1.50
CA VAL A 256 12.66 15.36 -2.80
C VAL A 256 13.81 15.66 -3.76
N ASP A 257 14.09 14.69 -4.64
CA ASP A 257 15.15 14.81 -5.65
C ASP A 257 14.70 15.85 -6.70
N ASN A 258 14.95 17.14 -6.41
CA ASN A 258 14.59 18.26 -7.27
C ASN A 258 15.60 18.41 -8.44
N THR A 259 15.70 17.38 -9.29
CA THR A 259 16.45 17.45 -10.56
C THR A 259 15.55 17.59 -11.78
N ALA A 260 14.30 18.03 -11.60
CA ALA A 260 13.38 18.30 -12.70
C ALA A 260 12.58 19.60 -12.51
N ASP A 261 13.25 20.71 -12.16
CA ASP A 261 12.69 22.05 -12.39
C ASP A 261 13.79 23.12 -12.34
N GLN A 262 14.67 23.09 -13.33
CA GLN A 262 15.42 24.27 -13.74
C GLN A 262 15.34 24.39 -15.25
N ALA A 263 14.27 25.01 -15.74
CA ALA A 263 14.27 25.58 -17.08
C ALA A 263 15.33 26.70 -17.13
N PRO A 264 16.14 26.78 -18.20
CA PRO A 264 17.17 27.82 -18.30
C PRO A 264 16.50 29.19 -18.46
N VAL A 265 16.82 30.10 -17.54
CA VAL A 265 16.46 31.52 -17.66
C VAL A 265 17.21 32.11 -18.85
N ASN A 266 16.46 32.42 -19.91
CA ASN A 266 16.98 33.11 -21.08
C ASN A 266 17.35 34.56 -20.69
N LYS A 267 18.64 34.88 -20.70
CA LYS A 267 19.13 36.26 -20.59
C LYS A 267 19.06 36.89 -21.97
N ASN A 268 17.95 37.52 -22.30
CA ASN A 268 17.80 38.62 -23.24
C ASN A 268 16.35 39.12 -23.15
N ASP A 269 16.16 40.43 -23.23
CA ASP A 269 14.94 41.21 -22.98
C ASP A 269 14.72 41.49 -21.47
N VAL A 270 14.77 42.70 -20.93
CA VAL A 270 14.32 44.00 -21.46
C VAL A 270 15.21 45.10 -20.90
N ASN A 271 15.82 45.88 -21.80
CA ASN A 271 16.30 47.23 -21.56
C ASN A 271 15.32 48.14 -22.33
N GLU A 272 14.48 48.88 -21.60
CA GLU A 272 13.51 49.92 -21.99
C GLU A 272 12.45 49.89 -20.87
N GLU A 273 12.39 50.80 -19.91
CA GLU A 273 12.02 52.20 -20.08
C GLU A 273 12.21 52.96 -18.74
N ARG A 274 12.52 54.27 -18.84
CA ARG A 274 12.49 55.35 -17.84
C ARG A 274 13.80 55.73 -17.12
N ALA A 275 14.62 56.51 -17.80
CA ALA A 275 14.79 57.95 -17.55
C ALA A 275 15.47 58.63 -18.75
#